data_AF-A0A081NJQ0-F1
#
_entry.id   AF-A0A081NJQ0-F1
#
_cell.length_a   1.000
_cell.length_b   1.000
_cell.length_c   1.000
_cell.angle_alpha   90.00
_cell.angle_beta   90.00
_cell.angle_gamma   90.00
#
_symmetry.space_group_name_H-M   'P 1'
#
loop_
_entity.id
_entity.type
_entity.pdbx_description
1 polymer ?
#
loop_
_entity_poly.entity_id
_entity_poly.type
_entity_poly.pdbx_seq_one_letter_code
_entity_poly.pdbx_strand_id
1 'polypeptide(L)'
;MATNGESARRWLEENQDKVSLERIRQIRDSISSKLQDLNESDETYPGLLEALDVMDNHLLQEDQEPPTPESEPVSLDLGPLVSHADAEAPQLTAQEKKLKFQQLLKTGKL
;
A
#
# COMPACT_ATOMS: atom_id res chain seq x y z
N MET A 1 -23.40 13.28 19.45
CA MET A 1 -22.80 12.57 18.30
C MET A 1 -21.77 11.61 18.84
N ALA A 2 -21.93 10.31 18.61
CA ALA A 2 -20.95 9.32 19.02
C ALA A 2 -19.82 9.27 17.98
N THR A 3 -18.57 9.26 18.42
CA THR A 3 -17.41 9.04 17.55
C THR A 3 -17.29 7.55 17.30
N ASN A 4 -17.61 7.12 16.09
CA ASN A 4 -17.59 5.73 15.64
C ASN A 4 -16.99 5.64 14.22
N GLY A 5 -16.78 4.43 13.69
CA GLY A 5 -16.20 4.26 12.36
C GLY A 5 -16.99 4.94 11.24
N GLU A 6 -18.32 4.89 11.31
CA GLU A 6 -19.20 5.46 10.27
C GLU A 6 -19.11 7.00 10.22
N SER A 7 -19.09 7.65 11.39
CA SER A 7 -18.90 9.10 11.48
C SER A 7 -17.50 9.54 11.07
N ALA A 8 -16.47 8.74 11.36
CA ALA A 8 -15.11 9.00 10.91
C ALA A 8 -15.00 8.93 9.37
N ARG A 9 -15.62 7.92 8.73
CA ARG A 9 -15.66 7.81 7.26
C ARG A 9 -16.34 9.00 6.61
N ARG A 10 -17.55 9.33 7.07
CA ARG A 10 -18.29 10.50 6.54
C ARG A 10 -17.48 11.78 6.70
N TRP A 11 -16.84 11.95 7.85
CA TRP A 11 -15.99 13.11 8.08
C TRP A 11 -14.83 13.18 7.08
N LEU A 12 -14.14 12.06 6.83
CA LEU A 12 -13.09 12.00 5.81
C LEU A 12 -13.64 12.31 4.42
N GLU A 13 -14.74 11.69 3.99
CA GLU A 13 -15.34 11.95 2.67
C GLU A 13 -15.71 13.43 2.48
N GLU A 14 -16.24 14.09 3.51
CA GLU A 14 -16.63 15.50 3.44
C GLU A 14 -15.47 16.49 3.51
N ASN A 15 -14.33 16.06 4.06
CA ASN A 15 -13.22 16.92 4.44
C ASN A 15 -11.88 16.56 3.78
N GLN A 16 -11.74 15.42 3.10
CA GLN A 16 -10.51 14.96 2.46
C GLN A 16 -9.85 16.04 1.57
N ASP A 17 -10.65 16.80 0.81
CA ASP A 17 -10.15 17.84 -0.08
C ASP A 17 -9.91 19.20 0.62
N LYS A 18 -10.36 19.33 1.87
CA LYS A 18 -10.39 20.61 2.62
C LYS A 18 -9.39 20.67 3.75
N VAL A 19 -8.93 19.53 4.27
CA VAL A 19 -7.98 19.45 5.38
C VAL A 19 -6.71 18.75 4.94
N SER A 20 -5.59 19.26 5.44
CA SER A 20 -4.29 18.66 5.21
C SER A 20 -4.16 17.30 5.91
N LEU A 21 -3.30 16.43 5.37
CA LEU A 21 -2.93 15.16 6.00
C LEU A 21 -2.47 15.32 7.45
N GLU A 22 -1.74 16.40 7.76
CA GLU A 22 -1.33 16.74 9.13
C GLU A 22 -2.53 16.89 10.08
N ARG A 23 -3.64 17.47 9.60
CA ARG A 23 -4.85 17.62 10.42
C ARG A 23 -5.53 16.28 10.64
N ILE A 24 -5.52 15.39 9.65
CA ILE A 24 -6.05 14.03 9.77
C ILE A 24 -5.22 13.25 10.82
N ARG A 25 -3.89 13.33 10.75
CA ARG A 25 -2.96 12.75 11.75
C ARG A 25 -3.23 13.27 13.16
N GLN A 26 -3.45 14.57 13.34
CA GLN A 26 -3.81 15.13 14.66
C GLN A 26 -5.09 14.55 15.23
N ILE A 27 -6.12 14.32 14.39
CA ILE A 27 -7.39 13.75 14.85
C ILE A 27 -7.20 12.29 15.22
N ARG A 28 -6.46 11.54 14.40
CA ARG A 28 -6.05 10.16 14.65
C ARG A 28 -5.32 10.02 16.00
N ASP A 29 -4.34 10.90 16.27
CA ASP A 29 -3.62 10.91 17.54
C ASP A 29 -4.50 11.30 18.72
N SER A 30 -5.47 12.20 18.52
CA SER A 30 -6.46 12.55 19.55
C SER A 30 -7.35 11.36 19.92
N ILE A 31 -7.77 10.57 18.93
CA ILE A 31 -8.55 9.35 19.15
C ILE A 31 -7.68 8.30 19.87
N SER A 32 -6.43 8.13 19.44
CA SER A 32 -5.49 7.19 20.06
C SER A 32 -5.20 7.55 21.52
N SER A 33 -4.95 8.83 21.83
CA SER A 33 -4.74 9.28 23.20
C SER A 33 -5.96 9.03 24.08
N LYS A 34 -7.18 9.26 23.57
CA LYS A 34 -8.41 8.93 24.30
C LYS A 34 -8.51 7.44 24.58
N LEU A 35 -8.18 6.59 23.61
CA LEU A 35 -8.19 5.13 23.79
C LEU A 35 -7.20 4.65 24.87
N GLN A 36 -6.07 5.34 25.07
CA GLN A 36 -5.12 5.00 26.14
C GLN A 36 -5.66 5.31 27.53
N ASP A 37 -6.45 6.38 27.67
CA ASP A 37 -7.04 6.79 28.95
C ASP A 37 -8.38 6.10 29.24
N LEU A 38 -9.05 5.59 28.20
CA LEU A 38 -10.31 4.86 28.33
C LEU A 38 -10.08 3.40 28.72
N ASN A 39 -10.98 2.89 29.56
CA ASN A 39 -11.04 1.47 29.88
C ASN A 39 -11.76 0.71 28.75
N GLU A 40 -11.32 -0.51 28.45
CA GLU A 40 -11.88 -1.36 27.39
C GLU A 40 -13.35 -1.75 27.64
N SER A 41 -13.83 -1.59 28.88
CA SER A 41 -15.23 -1.82 29.26
C SER A 41 -16.16 -0.62 28.99
N ASP A 42 -15.63 0.51 28.53
CA ASP A 42 -16.41 1.70 28.20
C ASP A 42 -17.21 1.47 26.90
N GLU A 43 -18.47 1.90 26.88
CA GLU A 43 -19.37 1.74 25.74
C GLU A 43 -18.87 2.44 24.47
N THR A 44 -18.01 3.45 24.62
CA THR A 44 -17.46 4.23 23.51
C THR A 44 -16.14 3.67 22.97
N TYR A 45 -15.48 2.78 23.71
CA TYR A 45 -14.22 2.14 23.32
C TYR A 45 -14.27 1.46 21.94
N PRO A 46 -15.26 0.59 21.62
CA PRO A 46 -15.33 -0.04 20.30
C PRO A 46 -15.51 0.98 19.16
N GLY A 47 -16.33 2.02 19.37
CA GLY A 47 -16.53 3.06 18.36
C GLY A 47 -15.27 3.88 18.08
N LEU A 48 -14.50 4.20 19.12
CA LEU A 48 -13.22 4.90 18.98
C LEU A 48 -12.17 4.04 18.27
N LEU A 49 -12.14 2.73 18.52
CA LEU A 49 -11.27 1.79 17.79
C LEU A 49 -11.63 1.74 16.30
N GLU A 50 -12.90 1.63 15.96
CA GLU A 50 -13.35 1.67 14.56
C GLU A 50 -13.00 3.00 13.88
N ALA A 51 -13.17 4.12 14.59
CA ALA A 51 -12.81 5.43 14.08
C ALA A 51 -11.30 5.54 13.84
N LEU A 52 -10.48 4.98 14.73
CA LEU A 52 -9.02 4.95 14.58
C LEU A 52 -8.60 4.12 13.36
N ASP A 53 -9.18 2.92 13.20
CA ASP A 53 -8.91 2.04 12.06
C ASP A 53 -9.26 2.69 10.72
N VAL A 54 -10.38 3.42 10.66
CA VAL A 54 -10.76 4.17 9.45
C VAL A 54 -9.73 5.24 9.10
N MET A 55 -9.24 5.99 10.10
CA MET A 55 -8.24 7.04 9.87
C MET A 55 -6.90 6.46 9.45
N ASP A 56 -6.46 5.35 10.08
CA ASP A 56 -5.21 4.69 9.75
C ASP A 56 -5.25 4.10 8.33
N ASN A 57 -6.35 3.46 7.93
CA ASN A 57 -6.52 2.94 6.58
C ASN A 57 -6.48 4.04 5.51
N HIS A 58 -7.05 5.21 5.79
CA HIS A 58 -7.01 6.33 4.86
C HIS A 58 -5.59 6.88 4.68
N LEU A 59 -4.84 7.06 5.78
CA LEU A 59 -3.45 7.50 5.71
C LEU A 59 -2.56 6.50 4.94
N LEU A 60 -2.80 5.20 5.11
CA LEU A 60 -2.07 4.15 4.36
C LEU A 60 -2.35 4.16 2.86
N GLN A 61 -3.56 4.57 2.43
CA GLN A 61 -3.90 4.67 1.00
C GLN A 61 -3.19 5.85 0.33
N GLU A 62 -3.12 7.00 1.00
CA GLU A 62 -2.42 8.20 0.50
C GLU A 62 -0.90 7.96 0.39
N ASP A 63 -0.28 7.24 1.35
CA ASP A 63 1.14 6.85 1.26
C ASP A 63 1.41 5.84 0.12
N GLN A 64 0.37 5.21 -0.44
CA GLN A 64 0.48 4.30 -1.59
C GLN A 64 0.12 4.92 -2.93
N GLU A 65 -0.28 6.20 -2.99
CA GLU A 65 -0.50 6.85 -4.27
C GLU A 65 0.86 7.22 -4.88
N PRO A 66 1.33 6.54 -5.95
CA PRO A 66 2.54 6.97 -6.63
C PRO A 66 2.29 8.37 -7.22
N PRO A 67 3.29 9.27 -7.23
CA PRO A 67 3.12 10.59 -7.81
C PRO A 67 2.64 10.41 -9.25
N THR A 68 1.45 10.91 -9.55
CA THR A 68 0.86 10.91 -10.88
C THR A 68 1.85 11.63 -11.80
N PRO A 69 2.54 10.97 -12.74
CA PRO A 69 3.20 11.71 -13.79
C PRO A 69 2.08 12.32 -14.64
N GLU A 70 2.14 13.63 -14.88
CA GLU A 70 1.31 14.33 -15.85
C GLU A 70 1.16 13.47 -17.11
N SER A 71 -0.09 13.17 -17.45
CA SER A 71 -0.45 12.47 -18.69
C SER A 71 -0.05 13.31 -19.90
N GLU A 72 1.22 13.22 -20.31
CA GLU A 72 1.56 13.42 -21.71
C GLU A 72 0.82 12.33 -22.50
N PRO A 73 0.10 12.67 -23.60
CA PRO A 73 -0.61 11.68 -24.38
C PRO A 73 0.41 10.73 -24.99
N VAL A 74 0.56 9.55 -24.39
CA VAL A 74 1.36 8.46 -24.92
C VAL A 74 0.71 8.02 -26.23
N SER A 75 1.24 8.52 -27.34
CA SER A 75 0.90 8.05 -28.68
C SER A 75 1.46 6.64 -28.80
N LEU A 76 0.66 5.65 -28.39
CA LEU A 76 0.97 4.23 -28.54
C LEU A 76 1.11 3.91 -30.03
N ASP A 77 2.35 3.77 -30.48
CA ASP A 77 2.66 3.28 -31.82
C ASP A 77 2.22 1.82 -31.92
N LEU A 78 1.10 1.58 -32.60
CA LEU A 78 0.54 0.26 -32.91
C LEU A 78 1.19 -0.37 -34.15
N GLY A 79 2.39 0.09 -34.54
CA GLY A 79 3.20 -0.59 -35.53
C GLY A 79 3.45 -2.06 -35.15
N PRO A 80 3.49 -2.98 -36.14
CA PRO A 80 3.76 -4.38 -35.85
C PRO A 80 5.12 -4.49 -35.17
N LEU A 81 5.13 -5.03 -33.94
CA LEU A 81 6.34 -5.41 -33.23
C LEU A 81 7.14 -6.33 -34.15
N VAL A 82 8.27 -5.83 -34.63
CA VAL A 82 9.18 -6.56 -35.51
C VAL A 82 9.40 -7.93 -34.89
N SER A 83 9.00 -9.00 -35.58
CA SER A 83 9.24 -10.37 -35.14
C SER A 83 10.73 -10.52 -34.89
N HIS A 84 11.15 -10.48 -33.63
CA HIS A 84 12.49 -10.92 -33.23
C HIS A 84 12.54 -12.42 -33.47
N ALA A 85 12.87 -12.77 -34.70
CA ALA A 85 13.39 -14.09 -35.02
C ALA A 85 14.62 -14.33 -34.13
N ASP A 86 14.55 -15.42 -33.36
CA ASP A 86 15.69 -16.15 -32.82
C ASP A 86 16.70 -15.37 -31.98
N ALA A 87 16.28 -14.92 -30.79
CA ALA A 87 17.24 -14.89 -29.68
C ALA A 87 17.33 -16.33 -29.11
N GLU A 88 18.21 -17.15 -29.70
CA GLU A 88 18.57 -18.48 -29.17
C GLU A 88 19.03 -18.33 -27.71
N ALA A 89 18.16 -18.68 -26.76
CA ALA A 89 18.56 -18.86 -25.38
C ALA A 89 19.61 -20.00 -25.36
N PRO A 90 20.77 -19.82 -24.68
CA PRO A 90 21.80 -20.85 -24.65
C PRO A 90 21.24 -22.11 -23.98
N GLN A 91 20.99 -23.15 -24.78
CA GLN A 91 20.49 -24.43 -24.29
C GLN A 91 21.61 -25.17 -23.56
N LEU A 92 21.77 -24.88 -22.26
CA LEU A 92 22.70 -25.61 -21.40
C LEU A 92 22.30 -27.09 -21.37
N THR A 93 23.27 -27.96 -21.61
CA THR A 93 23.10 -29.40 -21.55
C THR A 93 22.73 -29.85 -20.13
N ALA A 94 22.16 -31.05 -19.99
CA ALA A 94 21.76 -31.58 -18.68
C ALA A 94 22.94 -31.63 -17.68
N GLN A 95 24.17 -31.85 -18.16
CA GLN A 95 25.37 -31.82 -17.33
C GLN A 95 25.74 -30.41 -16.85
N GLU A 96 25.67 -29.41 -17.73
CA GLU A 96 25.98 -28.02 -17.39
C GLU A 96 24.98 -27.44 -16.38
N LYS A 97 23.69 -27.80 -16.53
CA LYS A 97 22.64 -27.46 -15.56
C LYS A 97 22.94 -28.02 -14.18
N LYS A 98 23.36 -29.29 -14.07
CA LYS A 98 23.69 -29.94 -12.79
C LYS A 98 24.89 -29.29 -12.10
N LEU A 99 25.91 -28.91 -12.88
CA LEU A 99 27.10 -28.23 -12.35
C LEU A 99 26.75 -26.84 -11.79
N LYS A 100 26.00 -26.02 -12.54
CA LYS A 100 25.55 -24.72 -12.05
C LYS A 100 24.67 -24.84 -10.80
N PHE A 101 23.78 -25.83 -10.76
CA PHE A 101 22.94 -26.07 -9.59
C PHE A 101 23.77 -26.45 -8.36
N GLN A 102 24.77 -27.31 -8.50
CA GLN A 102 25.68 -27.64 -7.40
C GLN A 102 26.52 -26.45 -6.94
N GLN A 103 26.92 -25.56 -7.86
CA GLN A 103 27.61 -24.32 -7.49
C GLN A 103 26.70 -23.42 -6.66
N LEU A 104 25.43 -23.24 -7.07
CA LEU A 104 24.45 -22.45 -6.34
C LEU A 104 24.19 -23.00 -4.92
N LEU A 105 24.10 -24.33 -4.76
CA LEU A 105 23.96 -24.97 -3.45
C LEU A 105 25.18 -24.74 -2.55
N LYS A 106 26.39 -24.66 -3.11
CA LYS A 106 27.62 -24.41 -2.34
C LYS A 106 27.79 -22.94 -1.96
N THR A 107 27.33 -22.02 -2.81
CA THR A 107 27.33 -20.57 -2.52
C THR A 107 26.16 -20.15 -1.64
N GLY A 108 25.09 -20.94 -1.57
CA GLY A 108 23.93 -20.74 -0.69
C GLY A 108 24.12 -21.26 0.73
N LYS A 109 25.28 -21.01 1.36
CA LYS A 109 25.41 -21.16 2.82
C LYS A 109 24.58 -20.05 3.50
N LEU A 110 23.37 -20.40 3.90
CA LEU A 110 22.77 -19.95 5.16
C LEU A 110 23.53 -20.60 6.32
#